data_AF-A0A4V3JPX5-F1
#
_entry.id   AF-A0A4V3JPX5-F1
#
_cell.length_a   1.000
_cell.length_b   1.000
_cell.length_c   1.000
_cell.angle_alpha   90.00
_cell.angle_beta   90.00
_cell.angle_gamma   90.00
#
_symmetry.space_group_name_H-M   'P 1'
#
loop_
_entity.id
_entity.type
_entity.pdbx_description
1 polymer ?
#
loop_
_entity_poly.entity_id
_entity_poly.type
_entity_poly.pdbx_seq_one_letter_code
_entity_poly.pdbx_strand_id
1 'polypeptide(L)'
;MSLSEMQIKLIQASKSILVQNLHLTNEDAISVISIAIKSELHTRKTTLELLDISSLSERTSFVRAVVKNVQDQIMKNPEWRSNQVDRSIEKFYQTLHEIMHLDGQET
;
A
#
# COMPACT_ATOMS: atom_id res chain seq x y z
N MET A 1 5.36 7.29 -18.38
CA MET A 1 5.85 6.31 -17.38
C MET A 1 4.74 5.30 -17.15
N SER A 2 4.92 4.05 -17.58
CA SER A 2 3.98 2.97 -17.27
C SER A 2 4.15 2.59 -15.81
N LEU A 3 3.03 2.40 -15.08
CA LEU A 3 3.07 1.79 -13.76
C LEU A 3 3.62 0.36 -13.91
N SER A 4 4.53 -0.08 -13.03
CA SER A 4 5.01 -1.46 -13.08
C SER A 4 3.87 -2.43 -12.76
N GLU A 5 3.91 -3.66 -13.27
CA GLU A 5 2.88 -4.67 -12.99
C GLU A 5 2.67 -4.88 -11.48
N MET A 6 3.76 -4.81 -10.71
CA MET A 6 3.73 -4.84 -9.25
C MET A 6 2.96 -3.63 -8.67
N GLN A 7 3.15 -2.41 -9.19
CA GLN A 7 2.34 -1.26 -8.76
C GLN A 7 0.85 -1.48 -9.00
N ILE A 8 0.51 -2.00 -10.18
CA ILE A 8 -0.89 -2.26 -10.55
C ILE A 8 -1.49 -3.32 -9.62
N LYS A 9 -0.78 -4.43 -9.37
CA LYS A 9 -1.20 -5.47 -8.43
C LYS A 9 -1.39 -4.93 -7.02
N LEU A 10 -0.41 -4.20 -6.49
CA LEU A 10 -0.46 -3.61 -5.14
C LEU A 10 -1.64 -2.65 -5.00
N ILE A 11 -1.83 -1.75 -5.97
CA ILE A 11 -2.94 -0.79 -5.95
C ILE A 11 -4.29 -1.49 -6.08
N GLN A 12 -4.44 -2.44 -7.00
CA GLN A 12 -5.73 -3.11 -7.22
C GLN A 12 -6.15 -4.01 -6.06
N ALA A 13 -5.23 -4.83 -5.54
CA ALA A 13 -5.52 -5.72 -4.42
C ALA A 13 -5.89 -4.94 -3.15
N SER A 14 -5.29 -3.77 -2.98
CA SER A 14 -5.47 -2.95 -1.78
C SER A 14 -6.66 -2.01 -1.84
N LYS A 15 -7.03 -1.57 -3.05
CA LYS A 15 -8.18 -0.67 -3.27
C LYS A 15 -9.48 -1.29 -2.77
N SER A 16 -9.71 -2.57 -3.06
CA SER A 16 -10.93 -3.27 -2.65
C SER A 16 -11.12 -3.26 -1.13
N ILE A 17 -10.03 -3.38 -0.37
CA ILE A 17 -10.03 -3.37 1.10
C ILE A 17 -10.46 -2.00 1.63
N LEU A 18 -9.95 -0.92 1.06
CA LEU A 18 -10.31 0.44 1.47
C LEU A 18 -11.74 0.79 1.06
N VAL A 19 -12.15 0.45 -0.16
CA VAL A 19 -13.50 0.78 -0.68
C VAL A 19 -14.61 0.00 0.02
N GLN A 20 -14.38 -1.27 0.38
CA GLN A 20 -15.44 -2.10 0.99
C GLN A 20 -15.69 -1.78 2.47
N ASN A 21 -14.68 -1.27 3.17
CA ASN A 21 -14.73 -1.12 4.63
C ASN A 21 -14.71 0.35 5.08
N LEU A 22 -14.42 1.27 4.17
CA LEU A 22 -14.41 2.70 4.39
C LEU A 22 -15.26 3.39 3.31
N HIS A 23 -15.63 4.65 3.55
CA HIS A 23 -16.41 5.45 2.61
C HIS A 23 -15.60 6.00 1.43
N LEU A 24 -14.48 5.35 1.07
CA LEU A 24 -13.64 5.80 -0.05
C LEU A 24 -14.27 5.38 -1.38
N THR A 25 -14.26 6.28 -2.35
CA THR A 25 -14.48 5.90 -3.73
C THR A 25 -13.28 5.11 -4.27
N ASN A 26 -13.48 4.44 -5.41
CA ASN A 26 -12.39 3.78 -6.10
C ASN A 26 -11.23 4.74 -6.43
N GLU A 27 -11.55 5.98 -6.81
CA GLU A 27 -10.56 7.00 -7.17
C GLU A 27 -9.80 7.49 -5.93
N ASP A 28 -10.49 7.73 -4.82
CA ASP A 28 -9.86 8.13 -3.55
C ASP A 28 -8.89 7.07 -3.06
N ALA A 29 -9.32 5.80 -3.06
CA ALA A 29 -8.48 4.70 -2.61
C ALA A 29 -7.23 4.55 -3.48
N ILE A 30 -7.37 4.64 -4.82
CA ILE A 30 -6.21 4.62 -5.73
C ILE A 30 -5.28 5.80 -5.46
N SER A 31 -5.83 7.00 -5.30
CA SER A 31 -5.08 8.23 -5.07
C SER A 31 -4.25 8.14 -3.78
N VAL A 32 -4.89 7.79 -2.67
CA VAL A 32 -4.24 7.69 -1.34
C VAL A 32 -3.13 6.64 -1.35
N ILE A 33 -3.38 5.45 -1.90
CA ILE A 33 -2.36 4.39 -2.01
C ILE A 33 -1.20 4.84 -2.90
N SER A 34 -1.50 5.45 -4.06
CA SER A 34 -0.47 5.91 -4.99
C SER A 34 0.41 7.00 -4.40
N ILE A 35 -0.17 7.93 -3.65
CA ILE A 35 0.56 8.98 -2.93
C ILE A 35 1.47 8.37 -1.88
N ALA A 36 0.95 7.42 -1.08
CA ALA A 36 1.74 6.76 -0.03
C ALA A 36 2.94 6.00 -0.62
N ILE A 37 2.74 5.22 -1.68
CA ILE A 37 3.81 4.49 -2.37
C ILE A 37 4.85 5.47 -2.93
N LYS A 38 4.43 6.49 -3.69
CA LYS A 38 5.35 7.47 -4.30
C LYS A 38 6.15 8.24 -3.25
N SER A 39 5.49 8.65 -2.17
CA SER A 39 6.13 9.36 -1.06
C SER A 39 7.21 8.51 -0.40
N GLU A 40 6.95 7.22 -0.20
CA GLU A 40 7.90 6.32 0.44
C GLU A 40 9.09 5.98 -0.48
N LEU A 41 8.84 5.75 -1.76
CA LEU A 41 9.90 5.56 -2.77
C LEU A 41 10.83 6.77 -2.83
N HIS A 42 10.26 7.98 -2.84
CA HIS A 42 11.02 9.23 -2.84
C HIS A 42 11.85 9.39 -1.57
N THR A 43 11.26 9.14 -0.40
CA THR A 43 11.92 9.25 0.90
C THR A 43 13.11 8.30 1.02
N ARG A 44 12.95 7.06 0.55
CA ARG A 44 14.01 6.05 0.54
C ARG A 44 15.01 6.21 -0.60
N LYS A 45 14.75 7.10 -1.56
CA LYS A 45 15.52 7.26 -2.80
C LYS A 45 15.69 5.94 -3.55
N THR A 46 14.61 5.17 -3.63
CA THR A 46 14.58 3.83 -4.25
C THR A 46 13.49 3.74 -5.32
N THR A 47 13.48 2.64 -6.06
CA THR A 47 12.40 2.28 -7.00
C THR A 47 11.75 0.98 -6.56
N LEU A 48 10.62 0.61 -7.18
CA LEU A 48 9.99 -0.67 -6.85
C LEU A 48 10.79 -1.86 -7.38
N GLU A 49 11.45 -1.70 -8.52
CA GLU A 49 12.34 -2.71 -9.09
C GLU A 49 13.51 -2.99 -8.14
N LEU A 50 14.07 -1.95 -7.51
CA LEU A 50 15.11 -2.11 -6.50
C LEU A 50 14.59 -2.68 -5.18
N LEU A 51 13.37 -2.32 -4.77
CA LEU A 51 12.72 -2.93 -3.62
C LEU A 51 12.42 -4.41 -3.82
N ASP A 52 12.08 -4.83 -5.04
CA ASP A 52 11.73 -6.21 -5.33
C ASP A 52 12.89 -7.16 -5.07
N ILE A 53 14.10 -6.76 -5.49
CA ILE A 53 15.34 -7.50 -5.24
C ILE A 53 15.97 -7.22 -3.86
N SER A 54 15.36 -6.35 -3.05
CA SER A 54 15.88 -5.98 -1.74
C SER A 54 15.61 -7.07 -0.68
N SER A 55 16.22 -6.91 0.49
CA SER A 55 16.01 -7.87 1.58
C SER A 55 14.54 -7.92 2.02
N LEU A 56 14.10 -9.08 2.53
CA LEU A 56 12.76 -9.24 3.11
C LEU A 56 12.45 -8.17 4.17
N SER A 57 13.46 -7.81 4.97
CA SER A 57 13.36 -6.77 5.99
C SER A 57 13.09 -5.39 5.38
N GLU A 58 13.76 -5.03 4.27
CA GLU A 58 13.53 -3.77 3.57
C GLU A 58 12.15 -3.72 2.94
N ARG A 59 11.72 -4.79 2.27
CA ARG A 59 10.36 -4.92 1.71
C ARG A 59 9.29 -4.79 2.80
N THR A 60 9.47 -5.49 3.91
CA THR A 60 8.56 -5.42 5.06
C THR A 60 8.51 -4.02 5.66
N SER A 61 9.67 -3.38 5.83
CA SER A 61 9.77 -2.01 6.32
C SER A 61 9.06 -1.01 5.40
N PHE A 62 9.22 -1.17 4.08
CA PHE A 62 8.54 -0.37 3.08
C PHE A 62 7.02 -0.52 3.17
N VAL A 63 6.52 -1.76 3.21
CA VAL A 63 5.09 -2.04 3.36
C VAL A 63 4.53 -1.38 4.62
N ARG A 64 5.19 -1.53 5.78
CA ARG A 64 4.75 -0.89 7.03
C ARG A 64 4.66 0.63 6.91
N ALA A 65 5.62 1.26 6.24
CA ALA A 65 5.63 2.71 6.06
C ALA A 65 4.49 3.19 5.13
N VAL A 66 4.25 2.47 4.02
CA VAL A 66 3.12 2.74 3.11
C VAL A 66 1.79 2.62 3.84
N VAL A 67 1.60 1.52 4.59
CA VAL A 67 0.38 1.28 5.36
C VAL A 67 0.12 2.39 6.38
N LYS A 68 1.17 2.78 7.13
CA LYS A 68 1.08 3.88 8.08
C LYS A 68 0.70 5.20 7.41
N ASN A 69 1.30 5.52 6.27
CA ASN A 69 0.98 6.74 5.54
C ASN A 69 -0.48 6.77 5.05
N VAL A 70 -0.98 5.64 4.54
CA VAL A 70 -2.40 5.49 4.17
C VAL A 70 -3.31 5.67 5.38
N GLN A 71 -2.98 5.04 6.53
CA GLN A 71 -3.72 5.22 7.77
C GLN A 71 -3.73 6.68 8.23
N ASP A 72 -2.59 7.36 8.20
CA ASP A 72 -2.48 8.77 8.58
C ASP A 72 -3.33 9.67 7.67
N GLN A 73 -3.39 9.40 6.36
CA GLN A 73 -4.25 10.13 5.42
C GLN A 73 -5.74 9.88 5.68
N ILE A 74 -6.13 8.62 5.93
CA ILE A 74 -7.51 8.27 6.30
C ILE A 74 -7.92 8.95 7.61
N MET A 75 -7.05 8.91 8.61
CA MET A 75 -7.32 9.52 9.91
C MET A 75 -7.37 11.05 9.83
N LYS A 76 -6.70 11.68 8.86
CA LYS A 76 -6.80 13.14 8.63
C LYS A 76 -8.10 13.56 7.95
N ASN A 77 -8.80 12.65 7.26
CA ASN A 77 -10.06 12.94 6.60
C ASN A 77 -11.26 12.42 7.42
N PRO A 78 -12.05 13.28 8.07
CA PRO A 78 -13.21 12.87 8.87
C PRO A 78 -14.26 12.06 8.09
N GLU A 79 -14.40 12.29 6.79
CA GLU A 79 -15.39 11.60 5.95
C GLU A 79 -15.00 10.15 5.66
N TRP A 80 -13.72 9.82 5.77
CA TRP A 80 -13.20 8.47 5.56
C TRP A 80 -13.08 7.68 6.85
N ARG A 81 -13.21 8.34 8.01
CA ARG A 81 -13.14 7.68 9.32
C ARG A 81 -14.32 6.73 9.47
N SER A 82 -13.99 5.51 9.86
CA SER A 82 -14.93 4.42 10.13
C SER A 82 -14.42 3.66 11.35
N ASN A 83 -15.34 3.03 12.06
CA ASN A 83 -15.03 2.16 13.20
C ASN A 83 -14.21 0.92 12.76
N GLN A 84 -14.08 0.71 11.45
CA GLN A 84 -13.36 -0.41 10.85
C GLN A 84 -11.96 -0.05 10.35
N VAL A 85 -11.51 1.21 10.49
CA VAL A 85 -10.21 1.67 9.95
C VAL A 85 -9.08 0.74 10.36
N ASP A 86 -8.94 0.42 11.65
CA ASP A 86 -7.84 -0.44 12.12
C ASP A 86 -7.87 -1.83 11.48
N ARG A 87 -9.07 -2.42 11.34
CA ARG A 87 -9.25 -3.73 10.69
C ARG A 87 -8.97 -3.68 9.19
N SER A 88 -9.36 -2.61 8.51
CA SER A 88 -9.08 -2.39 7.09
C SER A 88 -7.59 -2.21 6.84
N ILE A 89 -6.92 -1.46 7.72
CA ILE A 89 -5.48 -1.21 7.68
C ILE A 89 -4.70 -2.50 7.95
N GLU A 90 -5.13 -3.34 8.89
CA GLU A 90 -4.53 -4.64 9.15
C GLU A 90 -4.62 -5.58 7.94
N LYS A 91 -5.80 -5.68 7.32
CA LYS A 91 -5.99 -6.46 6.08
C LYS A 91 -5.13 -5.91 4.95
N PHE A 92 -5.06 -4.59 4.82
CA PHE A 92 -4.22 -3.93 3.81
C PHE A 92 -2.75 -4.26 4.01
N TYR A 93 -2.25 -4.26 5.25
CA TYR A 93 -0.90 -4.72 5.58
C TYR A 93 -0.66 -6.17 5.15
N GLN A 94 -1.56 -7.08 5.51
CA GLN A 94 -1.44 -8.51 5.18
C GLN A 94 -1.36 -8.71 3.66
N THR A 95 -2.26 -8.09 2.89
CA THR A 95 -2.28 -8.20 1.42
C THR A 95 -1.02 -7.65 0.77
N LEU A 96 -0.53 -6.47 1.20
CA LEU A 96 0.70 -5.92 0.65
C LEU A 96 1.92 -6.78 1.01
N HIS A 97 1.96 -7.29 2.22
CA HIS A 97 3.05 -8.12 2.70
C HIS A 97 3.12 -9.47 1.96
N GLU A 98 1.97 -10.10 1.70
CA GLU A 98 1.89 -11.32 0.90
C GLU A 98 2.40 -11.11 -0.53
N ILE A 99 1.99 -10.04 -1.20
CA ILE A 99 2.44 -9.74 -2.57
C ILE A 99 3.97 -9.58 -2.61
N MET A 100 4.53 -8.82 -1.66
CA MET A 100 5.98 -8.58 -1.58
C MET A 100 6.78 -9.79 -1.07
N HIS A 101 6.11 -10.82 -0.54
CA HIS A 101 6.72 -12.08 -0.12
C HIS A 101 6.69 -13.14 -1.22
N LEU A 102 5.59 -13.23 -1.98
CA LEU A 102 5.40 -14.25 -3.01
C LEU A 102 6.28 -14.04 -4.24
N ASP A 103 6.52 -12.79 -4.66
CA ASP A 103 7.41 -12.49 -5.80
C ASP A 103 8.90 -12.75 -5.48
N GLY A 104 9.25 -13.03 -4.21
CA GLY A 104 10.61 -13.40 -3.80
C GLY A 104 10.92 -14.90 -3.77
N GLN A 105 9.98 -15.77 -4.18
CA GLN A 105 10.12 -17.23 -4.10
C GLN A 105 10.29 -17.92 -5.47
N GLU A 106 10.36 -17.19 -6.58
CA GLU A 106 10.73 -17.77 -7.87
C GLU A 106 12.26 -17.88 -7.98
N THR A 107 12.81 -18.97 -7.43
CA THR A 107 14.14 -19.51 -7.78
C THR A 107 14.02 -20.67 -8.75
#